data_AF-A0A524EVI8-F1
#
_entry.id   AF-A0A524EVI8-F1
#
_cell.length_a   1.000
_cell.length_b   1.000
_cell.length_c   1.000
_cell.angle_alpha   90.00
_cell.angle_beta   90.00
_cell.angle_gamma   90.00
#
_symmetry.space_group_name_H-M   'P 1'
#
loop_
_entity.id
_entity.type
_entity.pdbx_description
1 polymer ?
#
loop_
_entity_poly.entity_id
_entity_poly.type
_entity_poly.pdbx_seq_one_letter_code
_entity_poly.pdbx_strand_id
1 'polypeptide(L)' 'MPGSHGSMTKAGKVRQQTPKIESTGVNASKKAIPRKRFRRLYKKRIIKGKFGGQPDSIAAKKAKYRS' A
#
# COMPACT_ATOMS: atom_id res chain seq x y z
N MET A 1 32.75 9.37 21.85
CA MET A 1 31.53 9.21 22.67
C MET A 1 30.54 8.32 21.92
N PRO A 2 30.36 7.05 22.34
CA PRO A 2 29.19 6.29 21.94
C PRO A 2 27.95 7.03 22.49
N GLY A 3 26.93 7.21 21.65
CA GLY A 3 25.57 7.51 22.13
C GLY A 3 25.28 8.92 22.64
N SER A 4 25.70 10.00 21.96
CA SER A 4 25.00 11.28 22.14
C SER A 4 23.52 11.04 21.85
N HIS A 5 22.61 11.40 22.75
CA HIS A 5 21.17 11.11 22.66
C HIS A 5 20.45 12.02 21.64
N GLY A 6 19.12 12.08 21.68
CA GLY A 6 18.34 13.00 20.85
C GLY A 6 18.82 14.44 21.05
N SER A 7 19.28 15.07 19.97
CA SER A 7 19.76 16.45 19.94
C SER A 7 19.14 17.17 18.75
N MET A 8 19.02 18.49 18.83
CA MET A 8 18.48 19.30 17.71
C MET A 8 19.27 19.10 16.42
N THR A 9 20.56 18.78 16.52
CA THR A 9 21.44 18.49 15.39
C THR A 9 21.05 17.22 14.60
N LYS A 10 20.18 16.37 15.14
CA LYS A 10 19.69 15.14 14.48
C LYS A 10 18.32 15.31 13.83
N ALA A 11 17.74 16.50 13.90
CA ALA A 11 16.45 16.79 13.29
C ALA A 11 16.50 16.48 11.78
N GLY A 12 15.54 15.69 11.30
CA GLY A 12 15.45 15.34 9.88
C GLY A 12 16.49 14.34 9.36
N LYS A 13 17.41 13.81 10.20
CA LYS A 13 18.48 12.87 9.78
C LYS A 13 17.97 11.78 8.83
N VAL A 14 16.92 11.07 9.25
CA VAL A 14 16.38 9.95 8.46
C VAL A 14 15.76 10.44 7.15
N ARG A 15 15.01 11.56 7.18
CA ARG A 15 14.39 12.13 5.97
C ARG A 15 15.41 12.61 4.95
N GLN A 16 16.53 13.18 5.41
CA GLN A 16 17.61 13.66 4.55
C GLN A 16 18.48 12.50 4.01
N GLN A 17 18.67 11.45 4.81
CA GLN A 17 19.43 10.27 4.41
C GLN A 17 18.69 9.42 3.37
N THR A 18 17.35 9.35 3.45
CA THR A 18 16.55 8.55 2.52
C THR A 18 16.40 9.23 1.17
N PRO A 19 16.72 8.55 0.04
CA PRO A 19 16.46 9.12 -1.29
C PRO A 19 14.96 9.33 -1.49
N LYS A 20 14.58 10.44 -2.11
CA LYS A 20 13.18 10.72 -2.44
C LYS A 20 12.78 9.86 -3.64
N ILE A 21 11.80 8.97 -3.42
CA ILE A 21 11.21 8.15 -4.48
C ILE A 21 9.94 8.84 -4.96
N GLU A 22 9.85 9.09 -6.26
CA GLU A 22 8.67 9.66 -6.88
C GLU A 22 7.47 8.70 -6.86
N SER A 23 6.27 9.25 -6.84
CA SER A 23 5.07 8.42 -6.92
C SER A 23 4.98 7.76 -8.28
N THR A 24 4.94 6.42 -8.33
CA THR A 24 4.85 5.65 -9.59
C THR A 24 3.54 4.86 -9.70
N GLY A 25 3.24 4.43 -10.93
CA GLY A 25 2.17 3.49 -11.25
C GLY A 25 0.79 3.94 -10.79
N VAL A 26 0.15 3.11 -9.96
CA VAL A 26 -1.23 3.34 -9.49
C VAL A 26 -1.34 4.61 -8.65
N ASN A 27 -0.25 5.08 -8.04
CA ASN A 27 -0.24 6.24 -7.15
C ASN A 27 0.06 7.56 -7.87
N ALA A 28 0.62 7.50 -9.08
CA ALA A 28 0.78 8.66 -9.95
C ALA A 28 -0.52 9.06 -10.66
N SER A 29 -1.42 8.10 -10.91
CA SER A 29 -2.66 8.33 -11.65
C SER A 29 -3.84 8.73 -10.74
N LYS A 30 -4.71 9.60 -11.26
CA LYS A 30 -5.94 10.00 -10.58
C LYS A 30 -6.82 8.77 -10.31
N LYS A 31 -7.23 8.60 -9.05
CA LYS A 31 -8.11 7.51 -8.65
C LYS A 31 -9.50 7.70 -9.25
N ALA A 32 -10.16 6.60 -9.60
CA ALA A 32 -11.54 6.64 -10.07
C ALA A 32 -12.49 7.08 -8.94
N ILE A 33 -13.49 7.88 -9.29
CA ILE A 33 -14.58 8.29 -8.39
C ILE A 33 -15.24 7.09 -7.68
N PRO A 34 -15.74 7.29 -6.44
CA PRO A 34 -16.20 6.19 -5.58
C PRO A 34 -17.18 5.23 -6.26
N ARG A 35 -18.20 5.73 -6.96
CA ARG A 35 -19.20 4.90 -7.65
C ARG A 35 -18.55 3.94 -8.67
N LYS A 36 -17.61 4.42 -9.48
CA LYS A 36 -16.88 3.60 -10.46
C LYS A 36 -15.92 2.62 -9.75
N ARG A 37 -15.23 3.07 -8.70
CA ARG A 37 -14.33 2.23 -7.89
C ARG A 37 -15.07 1.06 -7.24
N PHE A 38 -16.18 1.33 -6.55
CA PHE A 38 -16.95 0.30 -5.86
C PHE A 38 -17.60 -0.68 -6.83
N ARG A 39 -18.14 -0.22 -7.97
CA ARG A 39 -18.65 -1.13 -9.01
C ARG A 39 -17.55 -2.07 -9.52
N ARG A 40 -16.34 -1.57 -9.74
CA ARG A 40 -15.19 -2.41 -10.17
C ARG A 40 -14.78 -3.42 -9.10
N LEU A 41 -14.76 -3.02 -7.82
CA LEU A 41 -14.46 -3.91 -6.71
C LEU A 41 -15.51 -4.99 -6.54
N TYR A 42 -16.80 -4.66 -6.66
CA TYR A 42 -17.90 -5.64 -6.63
C TYR A 42 -17.74 -6.68 -7.74
N LYS A 43 -17.54 -6.24 -8.99
CA LYS A 43 -17.28 -7.16 -10.12
C LYS A 43 -16.06 -8.05 -9.86
N LYS A 44 -14.98 -7.50 -9.29
CA LYS A 44 -13.77 -8.27 -8.98
C LYS A 44 -14.00 -9.31 -7.88
N ARG A 45 -14.68 -8.94 -6.80
CA ARG A 45 -14.79 -9.76 -5.59
C ARG A 45 -15.94 -10.74 -5.64
N ILE A 46 -17.11 -10.27 -6.06
CA ILE A 46 -18.35 -11.06 -6.04
C ILE A 46 -18.49 -11.83 -7.34
N ILE A 47 -18.56 -11.13 -8.48
CA ILE A 47 -18.79 -11.79 -9.78
C ILE A 47 -17.62 -12.70 -10.18
N LYS A 48 -16.38 -12.23 -9.99
CA LYS A 48 -15.17 -13.00 -10.35
C LYS A 48 -14.59 -13.83 -9.20
N GLY A 49 -15.21 -13.82 -8.02
CA GLY A 49 -14.75 -14.57 -6.84
C GLY A 49 -13.34 -14.24 -6.34
N LYS A 50 -12.73 -13.12 -6.75
CA LYS A 50 -11.34 -12.83 -6.36
C LYS A 50 -11.26 -12.28 -4.94
N PHE A 51 -10.19 -12.64 -4.23
CA PHE A 51 -9.95 -12.16 -2.86
C PHE A 51 -9.95 -10.63 -2.77
N GLY A 52 -10.62 -10.13 -1.73
CA GLY A 52 -10.69 -8.71 -1.40
C GLY A 52 -9.42 -8.26 -0.68
N GLY A 53 -8.45 -7.71 -1.42
CA GLY A 53 -7.21 -7.20 -0.83
C GLY A 53 -6.04 -7.30 -1.82
N GLN A 54 -4.84 -7.48 -1.28
CA GLN A 54 -3.65 -7.78 -2.07
C GLN A 54 -3.70 -9.23 -2.57
N PRO A 55 -3.59 -9.47 -3.90
CA PRO A 55 -3.75 -10.80 -4.50
C PRO A 55 -2.83 -11.89 -3.93
N ASP A 56 -1.59 -11.54 -3.56
CA ASP A 56 -0.58 -12.50 -3.14
C ASP A 56 -0.36 -12.54 -1.61
N SER A 57 -1.23 -11.85 -0.87
CA SER A 57 -1.18 -11.86 0.59
C SER A 57 -1.44 -13.25 1.16
N ILE A 58 -0.94 -13.53 2.36
CA ILE A 58 -1.21 -14.77 3.10
C ILE A 58 -2.72 -15.02 3.22
N ALA A 59 -3.50 -13.97 3.46
CA ALA A 59 -4.96 -14.04 3.54
C ALA A 59 -5.61 -14.44 2.19
N ALA A 60 -5.09 -13.93 1.07
CA ALA A 60 -5.55 -14.31 -0.25
C ALA A 60 -5.26 -15.78 -0.59
N LYS A 61 -4.06 -16.26 -0.22
CA LYS A 61 -3.70 -17.68 -0.35
C LYS A 61 -4.65 -18.54 0.47
N LYS A 62 -4.89 -18.21 1.75
CA LYS A 62 -5.83 -18.93 2.61
C LYS A 62 -7.25 -18.96 2.04
N ALA A 63 -7.73 -17.85 1.48
CA ALA A 63 -9.07 -17.79 0.89
C ALA A 63 -9.26 -18.72 -0.31
N LYS A 64 -8.19 -19.03 -1.06
CA LYS A 64 -8.23 -19.98 -2.18
C LYS A 64 -8.51 -21.41 -1.74
N TYR A 65 -8.07 -21.80 -0.54
CA TYR A 65 -8.21 -23.16 -0.01
C TYR A 65 -9.44 -23.33 0.89
N ARG A 66 -10.28 -22.30 1.03
CA ARG A 66 -11.46 -22.29 1.91
C ARG A 66 -12.76 -22.65 1.17
N SER A 67 -12.68 -22.87 -0.15
CA SER A 67 -13.79 -23.30 -1.02
C SER A 67 -13.86 -24.80 -1.13
#